data_AF-A0A2R3QJL4-F1
#
_entry.id   AF-A0A2R3QJL4-F1
#
_cell.length_a   1.000
_cell.length_b   1.000
_cell.length_c   1.000
_cell.angle_alpha   90.00
_cell.angle_beta   90.00
_cell.angle_gamma   90.00
#
_symmetry.space_group_name_H-M   'P 1'
#
loop_
_entity.id
_entity.type
_entity.pdbx_description
1 polymer ?
#
loop_
_entity_poly.entity_id
_entity_poly.type
_entity_poly.pdbx_seq_one_letter_code
_entity_poly.pdbx_strand_id
1 'polypeptide(L)'
;MRLSLRRRAIYTGLAGHFSEEEIWPLLALWESKYADKPPFALNEFLAEVVLRTERKLERARLYRELVGALTGPPSQLLPDPEEQLLAWRQGRNEAIRSVAKPDAAAQKTFLSLSQALLEQLEVPQQQALRRFAAGNLGGMQIGAELATRLRAWLEQGTQEGIESLGLEQLRKLLNLLYIGLCEFLGPVRADRVLSQAVSRVEEQEVAFSPRRLL
;
A
#
# COMPACT_ATOMS: atom_id res chain seq x y z
N MET A 1 29.12 -1.34 3.61
CA MET A 1 28.84 -2.58 2.84
C MET A 1 27.77 -2.25 1.79
N ARG A 2 27.95 -2.62 0.51
CA ARG A 2 26.99 -2.27 -0.56
C ARG A 2 25.64 -2.98 -0.34
N LEU A 3 24.54 -2.34 -0.75
CA LEU A 3 23.18 -2.89 -0.61
C LEU A 3 23.06 -4.28 -1.25
N SER A 4 23.57 -4.44 -2.47
CA SER A 4 23.59 -5.74 -3.18
C SER A 4 24.25 -6.85 -2.36
N LEU A 5 25.38 -6.56 -1.71
CA LEU A 5 26.08 -7.55 -0.89
C LEU A 5 25.30 -7.92 0.37
N ARG A 6 24.63 -6.94 1.00
CA ARG A 6 23.76 -7.20 2.15
C ARG A 6 22.52 -8.00 1.75
N ARG A 7 21.88 -7.66 0.62
CA ARG A 7 20.73 -8.40 0.08
C ARG A 7 21.09 -9.85 -0.21
N ARG A 8 22.24 -10.10 -0.85
CA ARG A 8 22.80 -11.45 -1.06
C ARG A 8 22.98 -12.22 0.25
N ALA A 9 23.53 -11.58 1.27
CA ALA A 9 23.73 -12.21 2.57
C ALA A 9 22.41 -12.60 3.26
N ILE A 10 21.43 -11.69 3.25
CA ILE A 10 20.11 -11.95 3.82
C ILE A 10 19.40 -13.05 3.04
N TYR A 11 19.41 -12.99 1.71
CA TYR A 11 18.84 -14.03 0.87
C TYR A 11 19.48 -15.40 1.14
N THR A 12 20.81 -15.46 1.21
CA THR A 12 21.55 -16.70 1.51
C THR A 12 21.16 -17.27 2.87
N GLY A 13 21.02 -16.45 3.91
CA GLY A 13 20.63 -16.93 5.24
C GLY A 13 19.16 -17.32 5.37
N LEU A 14 18.27 -16.82 4.49
CA LEU A 14 16.85 -17.19 4.48
C LEU A 14 16.54 -18.38 3.56
N ALA A 15 17.31 -18.56 2.49
CA ALA A 15 17.07 -19.56 1.45
C ALA A 15 16.97 -21.01 1.96
N GLY A 16 17.66 -21.33 3.06
CA GLY A 16 17.62 -22.66 3.66
C GLY A 16 16.40 -22.96 4.53
N HIS A 17 15.58 -21.95 4.87
CA HIS A 17 14.51 -22.08 5.87
C HIS A 17 13.11 -21.82 5.32
N PHE A 18 13.03 -21.15 4.17
CA PHE A 18 11.80 -20.68 3.56
C PHE A 18 11.72 -21.17 2.12
N SER A 19 10.51 -21.43 1.64
CA SER A 19 10.27 -21.68 0.21
C SER A 19 10.48 -20.40 -0.62
N GLU A 20 10.66 -20.52 -1.93
CA GLU A 20 10.81 -19.36 -2.81
C GLU A 20 9.65 -18.36 -2.67
N GLU A 21 8.40 -18.85 -2.56
CA GLU A 21 7.22 -18.02 -2.37
C GLU A 21 7.22 -17.23 -1.06
N GLU A 22 7.76 -17.82 0.01
CA GLU A 22 7.87 -17.20 1.33
C GLU A 22 9.05 -16.22 1.43
N ILE A 23 10.13 -16.44 0.68
CA ILE A 23 11.35 -15.62 0.75
C ILE A 23 11.12 -14.21 0.21
N TRP A 24 10.43 -14.06 -0.92
CA TRP A 24 10.24 -12.77 -1.56
C TRP A 24 9.58 -11.70 -0.68
N PRO A 25 8.46 -11.97 0.03
CA PRO A 25 7.87 -10.98 0.93
C PRO A 25 8.78 -10.64 2.12
N LEU A 26 9.55 -11.60 2.64
CA LEU A 26 10.49 -11.36 3.74
C LEU A 26 11.69 -10.52 3.30
N LEU A 27 12.21 -10.78 2.10
CA LEU A 27 13.31 -10.03 1.51
C LEU A 27 12.88 -8.60 1.14
N ALA A 28 11.67 -8.43 0.61
CA ALA A 28 11.10 -7.11 0.35
C ALA A 28 10.87 -6.31 1.65
N LEU A 29 10.39 -6.97 2.71
CA LEU A 29 10.25 -6.37 4.03
C LEU A 29 11.62 -5.89 4.55
N TRP A 30 12.63 -6.75 4.48
CA TRP A 30 13.99 -6.39 4.88
C TRP A 30 14.51 -5.18 4.10
N GLU A 31 14.39 -5.18 2.76
CA GLU A 31 14.91 -4.10 1.92
C GLU A 31 14.21 -2.77 2.25
N SER A 32 12.90 -2.80 2.51
CA SER A 32 12.12 -1.59 2.80
C SER A 32 12.35 -0.99 4.19
N LYS A 33 12.59 -1.82 5.21
CA LYS A 33 12.55 -1.39 6.63
C LYS A 33 13.89 -1.55 7.37
N TYR A 34 14.78 -2.39 6.86
CA TYR A 34 16.00 -2.80 7.57
C TYR A 34 17.28 -2.65 6.74
N ALA A 35 17.19 -2.34 5.44
CA ALA A 35 18.37 -2.15 4.58
C ALA A 35 19.28 -1.01 5.07
N ASP A 36 18.73 0.10 5.54
CA ASP A 36 19.52 1.25 6.02
C ASP A 36 19.86 1.14 7.52
N LYS A 37 19.30 0.14 8.21
CA LYS A 37 19.52 -0.05 9.64
C LYS A 37 20.85 -0.75 9.94
N PRO A 38 21.43 -0.50 11.13
CA PRO A 38 22.63 -1.19 11.58
C PRO A 38 22.42 -2.69 11.85
N PRO A 39 23.50 -3.50 11.92
CA PRO A 39 23.41 -4.97 11.98
C PRO A 39 22.60 -5.54 13.14
N PHE A 40 22.52 -4.85 14.28
CA PHE A 40 21.73 -5.30 15.43
C PHE A 40 20.21 -5.29 15.18
N ALA A 41 19.74 -4.52 14.19
CA ALA A 41 18.33 -4.50 13.76
C ALA A 41 17.88 -5.84 13.14
N LEU A 42 18.83 -6.75 12.86
CA LEU A 42 18.54 -8.12 12.42
C LEU A 42 17.70 -8.90 13.44
N ASN A 43 17.86 -8.62 14.74
CA ASN A 43 17.05 -9.25 15.77
C ASN A 43 15.58 -8.81 15.72
N GLU A 44 15.33 -7.53 15.43
CA GLU A 44 13.97 -7.00 15.21
C GLU A 44 13.36 -7.58 13.93
N PHE A 45 14.15 -7.65 12.86
CA PHE A 45 13.73 -8.27 11.60
C PHE A 45 13.28 -9.71 11.82
N LEU A 46 14.08 -10.53 12.53
CA LEU A 46 13.71 -11.91 12.84
C LEU A 46 12.46 -12.02 13.72
N ALA A 47 12.24 -11.09 14.65
CA ALA A 47 11.01 -11.07 15.44
C ALA A 47 9.79 -10.82 14.54
N GLU A 48 9.90 -9.90 13.58
CA GLU A 48 8.84 -9.64 12.61
C GLU A 48 8.61 -10.80 11.63
N VAL A 49 9.67 -11.51 11.23
CA VAL A 49 9.57 -12.73 10.41
C VAL A 49 8.77 -13.80 11.14
N VAL A 50 9.04 -14.04 12.43
CA VAL A 50 8.28 -15.00 13.25
C VAL A 50 6.80 -14.61 13.33
N LEU A 51 6.51 -13.33 13.56
CA LEU A 51 5.13 -12.85 13.63
C LEU A 51 4.37 -13.02 12.32
N ARG A 52 5.02 -12.79 11.17
CA ARG A 52 4.37 -12.86 9.84
C ARG A 52 4.19 -14.28 9.32
N THR A 53 5.07 -15.18 9.71
CA THR A 53 5.05 -16.57 9.22
C THR A 53 4.24 -17.48 10.14
N GLU A 54 3.94 -17.05 11.37
CA GLU A 54 3.28 -17.87 12.41
C GLU A 54 3.97 -19.23 12.67
N ARG A 55 5.22 -19.37 12.21
CA ARG A 55 6.01 -20.61 12.31
C ARG A 55 6.90 -20.57 13.56
N LYS A 56 7.04 -21.74 14.19
CA LYS A 56 8.10 -21.96 15.20
C LYS A 56 9.45 -22.00 14.49
N LEU A 57 10.15 -20.88 14.46
CA LEU A 57 11.47 -20.75 13.85
C LEU A 57 12.56 -20.84 14.93
N GLU A 58 13.67 -21.52 14.61
CA GLU A 58 14.86 -21.53 15.46
C GLU A 58 15.60 -20.18 15.35
N ARG A 59 15.07 -19.15 16.00
CA ARG A 59 15.57 -17.76 15.92
C ARG A 59 17.08 -17.64 16.14
N ALA A 60 17.62 -18.36 17.12
CA ALA A 60 19.05 -18.33 17.42
C ALA A 60 19.91 -18.91 16.29
N ARG A 61 19.40 -19.94 15.60
CA ARG A 61 20.07 -20.54 14.45
C ARG A 61 20.02 -19.62 13.23
N LEU A 62 18.83 -19.13 12.89
CA LEU A 62 18.63 -18.16 11.80
C LEU A 62 19.48 -16.90 12.00
N TYR A 63 19.54 -16.37 13.22
CA TYR A 63 20.39 -15.21 13.53
C TYR A 63 21.87 -15.49 13.27
N ARG A 64 22.38 -16.65 13.71
CA ARG A 64 23.79 -17.04 13.46
C ARG A 64 24.08 -17.19 11.97
N GLU A 65 23.18 -17.81 11.21
CA GLU A 65 23.35 -17.99 9.77
C GLU A 65 23.33 -16.66 9.02
N LEU A 66 22.41 -15.75 9.39
CA LEU A 66 22.34 -14.41 8.78
C LEU A 66 23.55 -13.54 9.14
N VAL A 67 23.99 -13.54 10.41
CA VAL A 67 25.22 -12.84 10.82
C VAL A 67 26.43 -13.42 10.09
N GLY A 68 26.53 -14.76 10.04
CA GLY A 68 27.61 -15.46 9.33
C GLY A 68 27.66 -15.08 7.85
N ALA A 69 26.52 -15.03 7.17
CA ALA A 69 26.44 -14.57 5.78
C ALA A 69 26.80 -13.08 5.62
N LEU A 70 26.43 -12.22 6.57
CA LEU A 70 26.75 -10.79 6.53
C LEU A 70 28.24 -10.50 6.75
N THR A 71 28.93 -11.31 7.55
CA THR A 71 30.35 -11.14 7.87
C THR A 71 31.29 -12.03 7.05
N GLY A 72 30.74 -13.02 6.35
CA GLY A 72 31.47 -14.01 5.57
C GLY A 72 31.96 -13.51 4.20
N PRO A 73 32.75 -14.32 3.49
CA PRO A 73 33.27 -13.95 2.18
C PRO A 73 32.16 -13.90 1.12
N PRO A 74 32.15 -12.89 0.23
CA PRO A 74 31.14 -12.75 -0.84
C PRO A 74 31.01 -13.93 -1.80
N SER A 75 32.04 -14.78 -1.88
CA SER A 75 32.08 -15.99 -2.73
C SER A 75 31.17 -17.11 -2.24
N GLN A 76 30.82 -17.12 -0.94
CA GLN A 76 29.91 -18.12 -0.36
C GLN A 76 28.44 -17.69 -0.43
N LEU A 77 28.18 -16.45 -0.88
CA LEU A 77 26.83 -15.92 -0.99
C LEU A 77 26.20 -16.34 -2.32
N LEU A 78 24.92 -16.69 -2.26
CA LEU A 78 24.10 -16.90 -3.44
C LEU A 78 24.12 -15.66 -4.37
N PRO A 79 23.78 -15.83 -5.67
CA PRO A 79 23.59 -14.72 -6.60
C PRO A 79 22.64 -13.65 -6.04
N ASP A 80 22.77 -12.42 -6.52
CA ASP A 80 21.89 -11.34 -6.10
C ASP A 80 20.46 -11.60 -6.59
N PRO A 81 19.46 -11.74 -5.70
CA PRO A 81 18.08 -12.00 -6.10
C PRO A 81 17.35 -10.75 -6.62
N GLU A 82 18.05 -9.67 -6.99
CA GLU A 82 17.44 -8.40 -7.40
C GLU A 82 16.45 -8.56 -8.55
N GLU A 83 16.83 -9.29 -9.59
CA GLU A 83 15.98 -9.51 -10.76
C GLU A 83 14.72 -10.30 -10.39
N GLN A 84 14.87 -11.36 -9.58
CA GLN A 84 13.75 -12.18 -9.12
C GLN A 84 12.84 -11.40 -8.16
N LEU A 85 13.42 -10.57 -7.28
CA LEU A 85 12.68 -9.72 -6.37
C LEU A 85 11.91 -8.62 -7.12
N LEU A 86 12.50 -8.05 -8.17
CA LEU A 86 11.83 -7.10 -9.06
C LEU A 86 10.72 -7.78 -9.85
N ALA A 87 10.96 -8.97 -10.42
CA ALA A 87 9.95 -9.74 -11.12
C ALA A 87 8.79 -10.14 -10.20
N TRP A 88 9.06 -10.55 -8.96
CA TRP A 88 8.02 -10.82 -7.96
C TRP A 88 7.25 -9.56 -7.57
N ARG A 89 7.92 -8.40 -7.40
CA ARG A 89 7.24 -7.12 -7.14
C ARG A 89 6.34 -6.74 -8.32
N GLN A 90 6.83 -6.92 -9.55
CA GLN A 90 6.06 -6.67 -10.77
C GLN A 90 4.89 -7.63 -10.91
N GLY A 91 5.10 -8.92 -10.71
CA GLY A 91 4.06 -9.95 -10.74
C GLY A 91 3.03 -9.80 -9.62
N ARG A 92 3.44 -9.36 -8.42
CA ARG A 92 2.51 -8.99 -7.34
C ARG A 92 1.73 -7.73 -7.69
N ASN A 93 2.37 -6.71 -8.26
CA ASN A 93 1.69 -5.53 -8.75
C ASN A 93 0.73 -5.87 -9.90
N GLU A 94 1.09 -6.80 -10.78
CA GLU A 94 0.23 -7.32 -11.86
C GLU A 94 -0.90 -8.19 -11.32
N ALA A 95 -0.67 -9.04 -10.33
CA ALA A 95 -1.73 -9.80 -9.67
C ALA A 95 -2.72 -8.85 -8.97
N ILE A 96 -2.23 -7.83 -8.24
CA ILE A 96 -3.05 -6.75 -7.68
C ILE A 96 -3.78 -5.98 -8.80
N ARG A 97 -3.12 -5.70 -9.93
CA ARG A 97 -3.75 -5.06 -11.11
C ARG A 97 -4.76 -5.97 -11.82
N SER A 98 -4.60 -7.28 -11.78
CA SER A 98 -5.49 -8.25 -12.44
C SER A 98 -6.73 -8.57 -11.59
N VAL A 99 -6.58 -8.52 -10.26
CA VAL A 99 -7.71 -8.49 -9.31
C VAL A 99 -8.42 -7.14 -9.36
N ALA A 100 -7.68 -6.05 -9.64
CA ALA A 100 -8.21 -4.77 -10.06
C ALA A 100 -8.62 -4.76 -11.54
N LYS A 101 -9.54 -5.64 -11.95
CA LYS A 101 -10.38 -5.27 -13.10
C LYS A 101 -11.04 -3.93 -12.74
N PRO A 102 -11.00 -2.90 -13.61
CA PRO A 102 -11.77 -1.68 -13.41
C PRO A 102 -13.24 -2.10 -13.31
N ASP A 103 -13.74 -2.18 -12.08
CA ASP A 103 -15.14 -2.40 -11.81
C ASP A 103 -15.80 -1.04 -12.02
N ALA A 104 -16.27 -0.82 -13.25
CA ALA A 104 -16.94 0.41 -13.65
C ALA A 104 -18.11 0.73 -12.70
N ALA A 105 -18.73 -0.28 -12.07
CA ALA A 105 -19.75 -0.07 -11.05
C ALA A 105 -19.13 0.49 -9.77
N ALA A 106 -18.03 -0.07 -9.27
CA ALA A 106 -17.33 0.44 -8.08
C ALA A 106 -16.78 1.86 -8.29
N GLN A 107 -16.24 2.15 -9.47
CA GLN A 107 -15.74 3.49 -9.85
C GLN A 107 -16.88 4.50 -9.88
N LYS A 108 -18.01 4.14 -10.51
CA LYS A 108 -19.21 4.98 -10.55
C LYS A 108 -19.77 5.22 -9.15
N THR A 109 -19.85 4.18 -8.30
CA THR A 109 -20.27 4.31 -6.90
C THR A 109 -19.33 5.24 -6.13
N PHE A 110 -18.01 5.13 -6.32
CA PHE A 110 -17.05 6.02 -5.68
C PHE A 110 -17.25 7.49 -6.11
N LEU A 111 -17.44 7.75 -7.40
CA LEU A 111 -17.72 9.09 -7.91
C LEU A 111 -18.98 9.66 -7.29
N SER A 112 -20.09 8.91 -7.30
CA SER A 112 -21.35 9.32 -6.66
C SER A 112 -21.18 9.59 -5.16
N LEU A 113 -20.41 8.77 -4.45
CA LEU A 113 -20.13 8.95 -3.02
C LEU A 113 -19.29 10.20 -2.77
N SER A 114 -18.24 10.41 -3.56
CA SER A 114 -17.37 11.59 -3.44
C SER A 114 -18.15 12.88 -3.71
N GLN A 115 -19.07 12.86 -4.67
CA GLN A 115 -19.95 13.98 -4.96
C GLN A 115 -20.93 14.22 -3.80
N ALA A 116 -21.60 13.17 -3.31
CA ALA A 116 -22.53 13.26 -2.18
C ALA A 116 -21.85 13.74 -0.88
N LEU A 117 -20.56 13.42 -0.68
CA LEU A 117 -19.74 13.94 0.40
C LEU A 117 -19.50 15.45 0.24
N LEU A 118 -19.05 15.88 -0.94
CA LEU A 118 -18.74 17.29 -1.21
C LEU A 118 -19.98 18.18 -1.15
N GLU A 119 -21.13 17.72 -1.62
CA GLU A 119 -22.40 18.45 -1.58
C GLU A 119 -22.89 18.76 -0.16
N GLN A 120 -22.39 18.05 0.86
CA GLN A 120 -22.69 18.32 2.26
C GLN A 120 -21.75 19.35 2.91
N LEU A 121 -20.70 19.77 2.20
CA LEU A 121 -19.71 20.72 2.67
C LEU A 121 -19.92 22.10 2.06
N GLU A 122 -19.51 23.14 2.77
CA GLU A 122 -19.45 24.49 2.20
C GLU A 122 -18.33 24.60 1.17
N VAL A 123 -18.47 25.48 0.18
CA VAL A 123 -17.45 25.74 -0.87
C VAL A 123 -16.01 25.86 -0.33
N PRO A 124 -15.72 26.65 0.74
CA PRO A 124 -14.36 26.71 1.31
C PRO A 124 -13.87 25.36 1.87
N GLN A 125 -14.74 24.58 2.49
CA GLN A 125 -14.41 23.25 3.03
C GLN A 125 -14.16 22.23 1.91
N GLN A 126 -14.95 22.30 0.82
CA GLN A 126 -14.73 21.48 -0.38
C GLN A 126 -13.34 21.74 -0.98
N GLN A 127 -12.96 23.01 -1.13
CA GLN A 127 -11.64 23.39 -1.65
C GLN A 127 -10.51 22.95 -0.72
N ALA A 128 -10.69 23.10 0.59
CA ALA A 128 -9.71 22.65 1.59
C ALA A 128 -9.52 21.13 1.54
N LEU A 129 -10.60 20.36 1.46
CA LEU A 129 -10.57 18.90 1.35
C LEU A 129 -9.86 18.43 0.07
N ARG A 130 -10.18 19.04 -1.07
CA ARG A 130 -9.55 18.74 -2.36
C ARG A 130 -8.04 19.00 -2.33
N ARG A 131 -7.62 20.15 -1.78
CA ARG A 131 -6.19 20.48 -1.61
C ARG A 131 -5.48 19.53 -0.66
N PHE A 132 -6.12 19.17 0.46
CA PHE A 132 -5.58 18.19 1.40
C PHE A 132 -5.35 16.84 0.72
N ALA A 133 -6.35 16.32 0.01
CA ALA A 133 -6.21 15.06 -0.71
C ALA A 133 -5.09 15.14 -1.77
N ALA A 134 -5.04 16.22 -2.56
CA ALA A 134 -4.04 16.42 -3.62
C ALA A 134 -2.59 16.49 -3.10
N GLY A 135 -2.40 17.04 -1.90
CA GLY A 135 -1.10 17.09 -1.21
C GLY A 135 -0.68 15.73 -0.62
N ASN A 136 -1.64 14.88 -0.26
CA ASN A 136 -1.39 13.60 0.40
C ASN A 136 -1.44 12.37 -0.54
N LEU A 137 -1.69 12.56 -1.84
CA LEU A 137 -1.66 11.48 -2.84
C LEU A 137 -0.33 10.71 -2.90
N GLY A 138 0.78 11.35 -2.51
CA GLY A 138 2.10 10.72 -2.48
C GLY A 138 2.19 9.50 -1.55
N GLY A 139 1.32 9.42 -0.53
CA GLY A 139 1.25 8.28 0.39
C GLY A 139 0.61 7.02 -0.20
N MET A 140 -0.06 7.11 -1.36
CA MET A 140 -0.82 5.98 -1.94
C MET A 140 0.03 4.99 -2.73
N GLN A 141 1.34 5.23 -2.89
CA GLN A 141 2.25 4.40 -3.71
C GLN A 141 1.76 4.17 -5.16
N ILE A 142 1.09 5.17 -5.72
CA ILE A 142 0.60 5.18 -7.10
C ILE A 142 1.68 5.72 -8.04
N GLY A 143 1.69 5.26 -9.30
CA GLY A 143 2.65 5.74 -10.31
C GLY A 143 2.50 7.25 -10.54
N ALA A 144 3.61 7.93 -10.88
CA ALA A 144 3.66 9.40 -11.02
C ALA A 144 2.64 9.95 -12.03
N GLU A 145 2.37 9.21 -13.10
CA GLU A 145 1.37 9.58 -14.11
C GLU A 145 -0.05 9.53 -13.55
N LEU A 146 -0.39 8.47 -12.81
CA LEU A 146 -1.70 8.32 -12.18
C LEU A 146 -1.91 9.38 -11.07
N ALA A 147 -0.88 9.69 -10.29
CA ALA A 147 -0.93 10.73 -9.28
C ALA A 147 -1.24 12.11 -9.89
N THR A 148 -0.67 12.42 -11.05
CA THR A 148 -0.95 13.67 -11.78
C THR A 148 -2.40 13.73 -12.23
N ARG A 149 -2.94 12.64 -12.79
CA ARG A 149 -4.35 12.56 -13.22
C ARG A 149 -5.32 12.71 -12.05
N LEU A 150 -5.06 12.02 -10.93
CA LEU A 150 -5.89 12.14 -9.72
C LEU A 150 -5.83 13.54 -9.10
N ARG A 151 -4.68 14.22 -9.17
CA ARG A 151 -4.56 15.60 -8.73
C ARG A 151 -5.41 16.53 -9.60
N ALA A 152 -5.39 16.32 -10.92
CA ALA A 152 -6.26 17.05 -11.84
C ALA A 152 -7.75 16.79 -11.53
N TRP A 153 -8.15 15.55 -11.24
CA TRP A 153 -9.51 15.24 -10.79
C TRP A 153 -9.90 16.01 -9.50
N LEU A 154 -9.03 16.02 -8.48
CA LEU A 154 -9.32 16.72 -7.22
C LEU A 154 -9.42 18.23 -7.40
N GLU A 155 -8.54 18.83 -8.19
CA GLU A 155 -8.47 20.29 -8.35
C GLU A 155 -9.48 20.82 -9.37
N GLN A 156 -9.63 20.12 -10.49
CA GLN A 156 -10.38 20.57 -11.67
C GLN A 156 -11.71 19.83 -11.86
N GLY A 157 -11.92 18.72 -11.15
CA GLY A 157 -13.14 17.91 -11.25
C GLY A 157 -13.21 17.01 -12.49
N THR A 158 -12.10 16.82 -13.22
CA THR A 158 -12.05 15.96 -14.41
C THR A 158 -12.13 14.49 -14.00
N GLN A 159 -13.04 13.69 -14.56
CA GLN A 159 -13.17 12.25 -14.20
C GLN A 159 -11.96 11.38 -14.62
N GLU A 160 -10.95 11.98 -15.23
CA GLU A 160 -9.74 11.33 -15.71
C GLU A 160 -8.91 10.75 -14.56
N GLY A 161 -8.52 9.48 -14.70
CA GLY A 161 -7.67 8.78 -13.73
C GLY A 161 -8.43 7.99 -12.67
N ILE A 162 -9.74 8.23 -12.47
CA ILE A 162 -10.58 7.36 -11.63
C ILE A 162 -10.86 6.03 -12.33
N GLU A 163 -11.01 6.07 -13.66
CA GLU A 163 -11.28 4.90 -14.52
C GLU A 163 -10.15 3.86 -14.51
N SER A 164 -8.93 4.27 -14.17
CA SER A 164 -7.78 3.38 -14.03
C SER A 164 -7.55 2.89 -12.60
N LEU A 165 -8.40 3.27 -11.64
CA LEU A 165 -8.32 2.80 -10.26
C LEU A 165 -9.06 1.47 -10.10
N GLY A 166 -8.38 0.54 -9.43
CA GLY A 166 -9.00 -0.66 -8.87
C GLY A 166 -9.68 -0.39 -7.53
N LEU A 167 -10.41 -1.39 -7.04
CA LEU A 167 -11.15 -1.31 -5.78
C LEU A 167 -10.27 -0.89 -4.59
N GLU A 168 -9.09 -1.48 -4.42
CA GLU A 168 -8.18 -1.14 -3.33
C GLU A 168 -7.68 0.31 -3.40
N GLN A 169 -7.45 0.84 -4.62
CA GLN A 169 -7.06 2.23 -4.80
C GLN A 169 -8.22 3.17 -4.50
N LEU A 170 -9.46 2.82 -4.89
CA LEU A 170 -10.66 3.58 -4.56
C LEU A 170 -10.88 3.64 -3.04
N ARG A 171 -10.70 2.51 -2.32
CA ARG A 171 -10.80 2.46 -0.85
C ARG A 171 -9.76 3.36 -0.17
N LYS A 172 -8.51 3.32 -0.63
CA LYS A 172 -7.45 4.21 -0.14
C LYS A 172 -7.78 5.69 -0.38
N LEU A 173 -8.32 6.01 -1.55
CA LEU A 173 -8.70 7.38 -1.89
C LEU A 173 -9.87 7.86 -1.03
N LEU A 174 -10.86 7.00 -0.78
CA LEU A 174 -11.98 7.29 0.12
C LEU A 174 -11.50 7.52 1.55
N ASN A 175 -10.60 6.67 2.04
CA ASN A 175 -10.01 6.82 3.37
C ASN A 175 -9.23 8.14 3.50
N LEU A 176 -8.52 8.56 2.44
CA LEU A 176 -7.83 9.85 2.42
C LEU A 176 -8.81 11.01 2.53
N LEU A 177 -9.94 10.96 1.82
CA LEU A 177 -11.01 11.95 1.94
C LEU A 177 -11.62 11.94 3.34
N TYR A 178 -11.82 10.77 3.94
CA TYR A 178 -12.32 10.63 5.31
C TYR A 178 -11.37 11.22 6.36
N ILE A 179 -10.06 10.99 6.23
CA ILE A 179 -9.06 11.61 7.10
C ILE A 179 -9.15 13.14 6.97
N GLY A 180 -9.22 13.67 5.75
CA GLY A 180 -9.41 15.10 5.54
C GLY A 180 -10.69 15.62 6.19
N LEU A 181 -11.81 14.93 6.06
CA LEU A 181 -13.06 15.27 6.75
C LEU A 181 -12.90 15.29 8.27
N CYS A 182 -12.19 14.32 8.85
CA CYS A 182 -11.90 14.28 10.28
C CYS A 182 -11.08 15.50 10.73
N GLU A 183 -10.09 15.92 9.94
CA GLU A 183 -9.26 17.09 10.24
C GLU A 183 -10.09 18.39 10.22
N PHE A 184 -11.02 18.54 9.28
CA PHE A 184 -11.78 19.79 9.12
C PHE A 184 -13.05 19.87 9.96
N LEU A 185 -13.75 18.75 10.16
CA LEU A 185 -15.06 18.71 10.84
C LEU A 185 -15.01 18.05 12.22
N GLY A 186 -13.93 17.32 12.52
CA GLY A 186 -13.85 16.40 13.65
C GLY A 186 -14.49 15.02 13.33
N PRO A 187 -14.06 13.95 14.02
CA PRO A 187 -14.41 12.57 13.68
C PRO A 187 -15.91 12.28 13.74
N VAL A 188 -16.62 12.83 14.72
CA VAL A 188 -18.07 12.60 14.89
C VAL A 188 -18.88 13.18 13.74
N ARG A 189 -18.51 14.38 13.26
CA ARG A 189 -19.19 15.02 12.14
C ARG A 189 -18.79 14.38 10.82
N ALA A 190 -17.52 14.00 10.65
CA ALA A 190 -17.04 13.28 9.48
C ALA A 190 -17.79 11.95 9.29
N ASP A 191 -17.97 11.18 10.36
CA ASP A 191 -18.72 9.91 10.33
C ASP A 191 -20.19 10.12 9.95
N ARG A 192 -20.82 11.18 10.47
CA ARG A 192 -22.19 11.55 10.10
C ARG A 192 -22.32 11.90 8.62
N VAL A 193 -21.40 12.72 8.09
CA VAL A 193 -21.37 13.13 6.67
C VAL A 193 -21.14 11.92 5.76
N LEU A 194 -20.25 11.00 6.16
CA LEU A 194 -20.00 9.75 5.44
C LEU A 194 -21.21 8.85 5.44
N SER A 195 -21.84 8.62 6.60
CA SER A 195 -23.04 7.78 6.72
C SER A 195 -24.22 8.34 5.91
N GLN A 196 -24.38 9.66 5.89
CA GLN A 196 -25.40 10.34 5.07
C GLN A 196 -25.10 10.20 3.56
N ALA A 197 -23.83 10.34 3.16
CA ALA A 197 -23.42 10.14 1.77
C ALA A 197 -23.66 8.70 1.30
N VAL A 198 -23.30 7.71 2.13
CA VAL A 198 -23.54 6.28 1.86
C VAL A 198 -25.03 6.02 1.68
N SER A 199 -25.88 6.51 2.59
CA SER A 199 -27.33 6.30 2.53
C SER A 199 -27.93 6.91 1.24
N ARG A 200 -27.54 8.13 0.88
CA ARG A 200 -27.99 8.79 -0.37
C ARG A 200 -27.59 8.01 -1.62
N VAL A 201 -26.40 7.42 -1.62
CA VAL A 201 -25.91 6.63 -2.77
C VAL A 201 -26.62 5.28 -2.80
N GLU A 202 -26.90 4.64 -1.66
CA GLU A 202 -27.69 3.40 -1.60
C GLU A 202 -29.12 3.58 -2.16
N GLU A 203 -29.72 4.74 -1.96
CA GLU A 203 -31.04 5.10 -2.52
C GLU A 203 -31.06 5.23 -4.05
N GLN A 204 -29.89 5.34 -4.72
CA GLN A 204 -29.78 5.50 -6.18
C GLN A 204 -29.69 4.16 -6.96
N GLU A 205 -30.07 3.03 -6.34
CA GLU A 205 -30.00 1.67 -6.95
C GLU A 205 -28.67 1.37 -7.65
N VAL A 206 -27.55 1.62 -6.97
CA VAL A 206 -26.23 1.41 -7.55
C VAL A 206 -25.89 -0.08 -7.59
N ALA A 207 -25.41 -0.55 -8.74
CA ALA A 207 -24.99 -1.95 -8.95
C ALA A 207 -23.88 -2.42 -7.99
N PHE A 208 -23.15 -1.50 -7.38
CA PHE A 208 -22.12 -1.76 -6.38
C PHE A 208 -22.40 -0.98 -5.10
N SER A 209 -22.57 -1.70 -3.97
CA SER A 209 -22.88 -1.08 -2.68
C SER A 209 -21.72 -0.20 -2.19
N PRO A 210 -21.97 1.08 -1.82
CA PRO A 210 -20.96 1.99 -1.31
C PRO A 210 -20.29 1.51 -0.01
N ARG A 211 -20.93 0.63 0.78
CA ARG A 211 -20.33 0.03 1.98
C ARG A 211 -19.14 -0.86 1.69
N ARG A 212 -19.02 -1.39 0.47
CA ARG A 212 -17.85 -2.18 0.03
C ARG A 212 -16.62 -1.31 -0.25
N LEU A 213 -16.78 0.02 -0.28
CA LEU A 213 -15.67 0.98 -0.43
C LEU A 213 -15.11 1.45 0.93
N LEU A 214 -15.79 1.14 2.04
CA LEU A 214 -15.31 1.38 3.41
C LEU A 214 -14.30 0.30 3.85
#